data_AF-A0A1A8ZJ23-F1
#
_entry.id   AF-A0A1A8ZJ23-F1
#
_cell.length_a   1.000
_cell.length_b   1.000
_cell.length_c   1.000
_cell.angle_alpha   90.00
_cell.angle_beta   90.00
_cell.angle_gamma   90.00
#
_symmetry.space_group_name_H-M   'P 1'
#
loop_
_entity.id
_entity.type
_entity.pdbx_description
1 polymer ?
#
loop_
_entity_poly.entity_id
_entity_poly.type
_entity_poly.pdbx_seq_one_letter_code
_entity_poly.pdbx_strand_id
1 'polypeptide(L)'
;MTATPGAPPRYQSEPDIIPYEFTKIKYLSARPASALRADASPSTPHPSRPAAPASAARRPIWRGSASADPTATTLTPAARKVRRVVRVDPAGGHEGRLGQRPGGLSSDTSHGTDYYDGLLDITHGSNFVTVSWNRLHDHVKCSLVGHSDSNSGEDTGKLKVTYHHNVFSNCFQRNPRVRFGNPVHVFNNYYVNTANPSYSYGVATTCNAGVLVEGNYFEIMTDPTHVGEGSSPTGNLVQRNNVFVNSGTPQTAGSVAAIPYAYTADAASTVKSTVTAGAGTGKISG
;
A
#
# COMPACT_ATOMS: atom_id res chain seq x y z
N MET A 1 -11.59 28.62 31.52
CA MET A 1 -12.45 27.92 30.55
C MET A 1 -11.72 26.66 30.11
N THR A 2 -12.07 25.51 30.67
CA THR A 2 -11.48 24.20 30.33
C THR A 2 -12.30 23.59 29.19
N ALA A 3 -11.69 23.41 28.03
CA ALA A 3 -12.31 22.77 26.89
C ALA A 3 -12.40 21.26 27.12
N THR A 4 -13.62 20.73 27.07
CA THR A 4 -13.89 19.29 27.09
C THR A 4 -13.38 18.65 25.79
N PRO A 5 -12.67 17.51 25.82
CA PRO A 5 -12.32 16.78 24.61
C PRO A 5 -13.58 16.34 23.87
N GLY A 6 -13.70 16.71 22.59
CA GLY A 6 -14.81 16.30 21.73
C GLY A 6 -14.87 14.78 21.59
N ALA A 7 -16.09 14.23 21.62
CA ALA A 7 -16.34 12.82 21.39
C ALA A 7 -15.78 12.36 20.03
N PRO A 8 -15.27 11.11 19.90
CA PRO A 8 -14.81 10.60 18.62
C PRO A 8 -15.95 10.59 17.59
N PRO A 9 -15.66 10.87 16.30
CA PRO A 9 -16.69 10.95 15.27
C PRO A 9 -17.42 9.61 15.12
N ARG A 10 -18.76 9.69 15.06
CA ARG A 10 -19.62 8.53 14.80
C ARG A 10 -19.37 8.01 13.39
N TYR A 11 -19.23 6.69 13.29
CA TYR A 11 -19.01 5.89 12.08
C TYR A 11 -20.02 6.24 10.97
N GLN A 12 -19.54 6.75 9.84
CA GLN A 12 -20.34 6.87 8.62
C GLN A 12 -20.43 5.47 7.97
N SER A 13 -21.62 5.13 7.45
CA SER A 13 -21.87 3.84 6.81
C SER A 13 -21.00 3.66 5.56
N GLU A 14 -20.20 2.59 5.54
CA GLU A 14 -19.44 2.15 4.36
C GLU A 14 -20.37 1.88 3.16
N PRO A 15 -19.94 2.14 1.93
CA PRO A 15 -20.70 1.76 0.73
C PRO A 15 -20.76 0.22 0.60
N ASP A 16 -21.89 -0.28 0.08
CA ASP A 16 -22.16 -1.70 -0.09
C ASP A 16 -21.18 -2.33 -1.11
N ILE A 17 -20.38 -3.33 -0.68
CA ILE A 17 -19.45 -4.08 -1.54
C ILE A 17 -19.97 -5.51 -1.76
N ILE A 18 -20.04 -5.92 -3.03
CA ILE A 18 -20.52 -7.23 -3.52
C ILE A 18 -19.41 -8.31 -3.31
N PRO A 19 -19.72 -9.53 -2.80
CA PRO A 19 -18.70 -10.54 -2.48
C PRO A 19 -18.26 -11.39 -3.68
N TYR A 20 -16.93 -11.58 -3.90
CA TYR A 20 -16.36 -12.55 -4.86
C TYR A 20 -14.99 -13.13 -4.41
N GLU A 21 -14.59 -14.26 -5.03
CA GLU A 21 -13.40 -15.07 -4.71
C GLU A 21 -12.05 -14.36 -4.95
N PHE A 22 -11.08 -14.60 -4.06
CA PHE A 22 -9.72 -14.05 -4.12
C PHE A 22 -8.73 -15.05 -4.70
N THR A 23 -7.96 -14.65 -5.72
CA THR A 23 -6.98 -15.55 -6.37
C THR A 23 -5.61 -15.52 -5.70
N LYS A 24 -5.09 -14.37 -5.22
CA LYS A 24 -3.86 -14.29 -4.40
C LYS A 24 -3.57 -12.88 -3.84
N ILE A 25 -3.47 -12.75 -2.52
CA ILE A 25 -2.86 -11.60 -1.83
C ILE A 25 -1.60 -12.11 -1.12
N LYS A 26 -0.45 -11.50 -1.41
CA LYS A 26 0.84 -11.85 -0.80
C LYS A 26 1.25 -10.79 0.22
N TYR A 27 1.74 -11.25 1.36
CA TYR A 27 2.35 -10.41 2.39
C TYR A 27 3.86 -10.72 2.48
N LEU A 28 4.61 -9.73 3.00
CA LEU A 28 6.06 -9.70 3.19
C LEU A 28 6.73 -11.08 3.18
N SER A 29 7.64 -11.28 2.22
CA SER A 29 8.55 -12.43 2.19
C SER A 29 10.00 -11.96 2.04
N ALA A 30 10.89 -12.36 2.94
CA ALA A 30 12.32 -12.19 2.75
C ALA A 30 12.84 -13.14 1.66
N ARG A 31 13.71 -12.68 0.76
CA ARG A 31 14.39 -13.59 -0.19
C ARG A 31 15.50 -14.35 0.53
N PRO A 32 15.69 -15.66 0.29
CA PRO A 32 16.81 -16.39 0.86
C PRO A 32 18.13 -15.81 0.34
N ALA A 33 19.14 -15.72 1.21
CA ALA A 33 20.45 -15.14 0.90
C ALA A 33 21.14 -15.74 -0.35
N SER A 34 20.77 -16.96 -0.74
CA SER A 34 21.25 -17.65 -1.94
C SER A 34 20.71 -17.07 -3.26
N ALA A 35 19.61 -16.30 -3.24
CA ALA A 35 19.02 -15.69 -4.44
C ALA A 35 19.54 -14.28 -4.74
N LEU A 36 20.37 -13.68 -3.86
CA LEU A 36 20.91 -12.33 -3.99
C LEU A 36 22.18 -12.25 -4.87
N ARG A 37 22.66 -13.36 -5.43
CA ARG A 37 23.94 -13.42 -6.18
C ARG A 37 23.80 -13.43 -7.72
N ALA A 38 22.60 -13.35 -8.29
CA ALA A 38 22.41 -13.64 -9.72
C ALA A 38 22.11 -12.46 -10.67
N ASP A 39 21.86 -11.23 -10.20
CA ASP A 39 21.47 -10.10 -11.09
C ASP A 39 22.51 -8.97 -11.19
N ALA A 40 23.80 -9.30 -11.18
CA ALA A 40 24.86 -8.35 -11.53
C ALA A 40 25.30 -8.57 -12.98
N SER A 41 24.70 -7.83 -13.92
CA SER A 41 25.29 -7.60 -15.25
C SER A 41 26.29 -6.42 -15.16
N PRO A 42 27.42 -6.42 -15.87
CA PRO A 42 28.60 -5.67 -15.45
C PRO A 42 28.63 -4.24 -15.98
N SER A 43 28.70 -3.26 -15.08
CA SER A 43 29.27 -1.94 -15.40
C SER A 43 30.15 -1.45 -14.24
N THR A 44 31.44 -1.35 -14.57
CA THR A 44 32.58 -0.62 -13.99
C THR A 44 32.75 -0.40 -12.46
N PRO A 45 33.99 -0.54 -11.92
CA PRO A 45 34.25 -0.60 -10.50
C PRO A 45 34.50 0.78 -9.86
N HIS A 46 34.02 0.98 -8.63
CA HIS A 46 34.50 2.02 -7.70
C HIS A 46 34.98 1.36 -6.39
N PRO A 47 36.01 1.87 -5.70
CA PRO A 47 36.90 1.06 -4.88
C PRO A 47 36.46 0.92 -3.41
N SER A 48 36.75 -0.28 -2.89
CA SER A 48 37.03 -0.66 -1.50
C SER A 48 36.06 -0.26 -0.38
N ARG A 49 35.29 -1.24 0.11
CA ARG A 49 34.83 -1.32 1.51
C ARG A 49 35.13 -2.72 2.07
N PRO A 50 35.68 -2.86 3.28
CA PRO A 50 36.10 -4.15 3.81
C PRO A 50 34.91 -5.06 4.14
N ALA A 51 35.13 -6.36 4.00
CA ALA A 51 34.15 -7.43 4.19
C ALA A 51 33.63 -7.47 5.65
N ALA A 52 32.32 -7.60 5.82
CA ALA A 52 31.70 -7.91 7.10
C ALA A 52 31.73 -9.43 7.35
N PRO A 53 31.89 -9.90 8.60
CA PRO A 53 32.06 -11.31 8.91
C PRO A 53 30.74 -12.08 8.78
N ALA A 54 30.85 -13.34 8.33
CA ALA A 54 29.74 -14.27 8.25
C ALA A 54 29.17 -14.57 9.65
N SER A 55 27.87 -14.37 9.86
CA SER A 55 27.17 -14.94 11.00
C SER A 55 25.80 -15.51 10.60
N ALA A 56 25.64 -16.78 10.98
CA ALA A 56 24.45 -17.63 11.12
C ALA A 56 23.21 -17.34 10.26
N ALA A 57 22.99 -18.21 9.26
CA ALA A 57 21.72 -18.39 8.58
C ALA A 57 20.58 -18.73 9.58
N ARG A 58 19.54 -17.91 9.62
CA ARG A 58 18.22 -18.28 10.17
C ARG A 58 17.19 -18.09 9.07
N ARG A 59 16.55 -19.18 8.65
CA ARG A 59 15.45 -19.19 7.68
C ARG A 59 14.17 -18.73 8.39
N PRO A 60 13.35 -17.84 7.79
CA PRO A 60 11.95 -17.75 8.15
C PRO A 60 11.07 -18.20 6.98
N ILE A 61 10.40 -19.32 7.16
CA ILE A 61 9.18 -19.63 6.40
C ILE A 61 8.04 -18.97 7.18
N TRP A 62 7.39 -17.97 6.61
CA TRP A 62 6.16 -17.40 7.19
C TRP A 62 5.04 -17.41 6.14
N ARG A 63 3.96 -18.14 6.45
CA ARG A 63 2.64 -18.00 5.80
C ARG A 63 1.77 -17.21 6.76
N GLY A 64 1.32 -16.02 6.36
CA GLY A 64 0.21 -15.35 7.05
C GLY A 64 -1.11 -15.97 6.62
N SER A 65 -1.99 -16.30 7.56
CA SER A 65 -3.38 -16.68 7.32
C SER A 65 -4.30 -15.49 7.56
N ALA A 66 -5.22 -15.21 6.63
CA ALA A 66 -6.37 -14.37 6.92
C ALA A 66 -7.33 -15.16 7.82
N SER A 67 -7.68 -14.66 9.01
CA SER A 67 -8.68 -15.31 9.87
C SER A 67 -10.10 -14.95 9.41
N ALA A 68 -10.93 -15.96 9.16
CA ALA A 68 -12.38 -15.81 9.25
C ALA A 68 -12.80 -16.20 10.68
N ASP A 69 -13.61 -15.37 11.34
CA ASP A 69 -14.18 -15.68 12.66
C ASP A 69 -15.20 -16.83 12.53
N PRO A 70 -15.02 -17.97 13.21
CA PRO A 70 -15.91 -19.13 13.11
C PRO A 70 -17.19 -19.05 13.95
N THR A 71 -17.50 -17.94 14.64
CA THR A 71 -18.70 -17.84 15.51
C THR A 71 -19.96 -17.27 14.81
N ALA A 72 -19.94 -17.09 13.50
CA ALA A 72 -20.98 -16.39 12.72
C ALA A 72 -22.28 -17.18 12.46
N THR A 73 -22.79 -18.00 13.39
CA THR A 73 -23.93 -18.90 13.13
C THR A 73 -25.28 -18.49 13.74
N THR A 74 -25.44 -17.32 14.36
CA THR A 74 -26.74 -16.97 14.99
C THR A 74 -27.24 -15.53 14.82
N LEU A 75 -26.97 -14.85 13.70
CA LEU A 75 -27.50 -13.49 13.46
C LEU A 75 -28.39 -13.38 12.22
N THR A 76 -29.45 -12.57 12.34
CA THR A 76 -30.60 -12.48 11.44
C THR A 76 -30.29 -11.87 10.06
N PRO A 77 -31.16 -12.05 9.04
CA PRO A 77 -30.87 -11.72 7.63
C PRO A 77 -30.49 -10.26 7.32
N ALA A 78 -30.81 -9.29 8.20
CA ALA A 78 -30.41 -7.89 8.06
C ALA A 78 -28.93 -7.60 8.45
N ALA A 79 -28.22 -8.60 8.99
CA ALA A 79 -26.81 -8.51 9.41
C ALA A 79 -25.82 -9.10 8.38
N ARG A 80 -26.22 -9.25 7.11
CA ARG A 80 -25.35 -9.80 6.05
C ARG A 80 -24.36 -8.76 5.49
N LYS A 81 -23.60 -8.10 6.37
CA LYS A 81 -22.46 -7.24 6.02
C LYS A 81 -21.19 -8.09 5.92
N VAL A 82 -20.80 -8.48 4.71
CA VAL A 82 -19.55 -9.21 4.48
C VAL A 82 -18.37 -8.24 4.60
N ARG A 83 -17.78 -8.18 5.79
CA ARG A 83 -16.50 -7.53 6.07
C ARG A 83 -15.36 -8.41 5.54
N ARG A 84 -14.69 -8.03 4.47
CA ARG A 84 -13.28 -8.41 4.24
C ARG A 84 -12.48 -7.20 3.77
N VAL A 85 -12.16 -6.36 4.76
CA VAL A 85 -11.07 -5.39 4.70
C VAL A 85 -9.76 -6.20 4.77
N VAL A 86 -8.80 -5.93 3.90
CA VAL A 86 -7.41 -6.36 4.17
C VAL A 86 -6.90 -5.45 5.29
N ARG A 87 -7.16 -5.86 6.54
CA ARG A 87 -6.41 -5.40 7.70
C ARG A 87 -5.37 -6.44 7.99
N VAL A 88 -4.12 -6.02 8.05
CA VAL A 88 -3.03 -6.89 8.47
C VAL A 88 -2.62 -6.43 9.85
N ASP A 89 -3.06 -7.19 10.86
CA ASP A 89 -2.46 -7.10 12.19
C ASP A 89 -1.13 -7.86 12.13
N PRO A 90 0.04 -7.22 12.30
CA PRO A 90 1.29 -7.94 12.35
C PRO A 90 1.27 -8.89 13.56
N ALA A 91 1.25 -10.19 13.31
CA ALA A 91 1.65 -11.18 14.30
C ALA A 91 3.08 -10.83 14.72
N GLY A 92 3.28 -10.62 16.02
CA GLY A 92 4.49 -10.02 16.58
C GLY A 92 5.79 -10.67 16.13
N GLY A 93 6.84 -9.85 16.09
CA GLY A 93 8.21 -10.33 15.97
C GLY A 93 9.17 -9.28 15.43
N HIS A 94 9.57 -8.32 16.27
CA HIS A 94 10.95 -7.86 16.41
C HIS A 94 11.07 -7.09 17.74
N GLU A 95 11.54 -7.78 18.79
CA GLU A 95 12.13 -7.12 19.97
C GLU A 95 13.44 -6.46 19.54
N GLY A 96 13.36 -5.15 19.30
CA GLY A 96 14.50 -4.25 19.20
C GLY A 96 14.12 -2.97 19.94
N ARG A 97 14.62 -2.83 21.16
CA ARG A 97 14.32 -1.74 22.10
C ARG A 97 14.69 -0.37 21.51
N LEU A 98 13.73 0.38 20.96
CA LEU A 98 13.71 1.85 20.87
C LEU A 98 12.28 2.34 20.52
N GLY A 99 11.53 2.82 21.54
CA GLY A 99 10.29 3.60 21.39
C GLY A 99 9.07 2.82 20.89
N GLN A 100 7.90 3.05 21.49
CA GLN A 100 6.63 2.48 21.02
C GLN A 100 6.36 2.92 19.57
N ARG A 101 6.62 2.03 18.59
CA ARG A 101 6.25 2.26 17.19
C ARG A 101 4.74 1.97 17.04
N PRO A 102 3.93 2.91 16.54
CA PRO A 102 2.51 2.66 16.31
C PRO A 102 2.35 1.55 15.25
N GLY A 103 1.54 0.52 15.53
CA GLY A 103 1.44 -0.71 14.74
C GLY A 103 1.07 -0.50 13.26
N GLY A 104 1.57 -1.37 12.38
CA GLY A 104 1.39 -1.32 10.92
C GLY A 104 2.18 -2.42 10.17
N LEU A 105 2.07 -2.45 8.85
CA LEU A 105 2.92 -3.26 7.98
C LEU A 105 4.27 -2.57 7.76
N SER A 106 5.36 -3.22 8.14
CA SER A 106 6.71 -2.67 7.95
C SER A 106 7.77 -3.76 7.81
N SER A 107 8.95 -3.37 7.31
CA SER A 107 10.18 -4.13 7.55
C SER A 107 11.30 -3.19 8.03
N ASP A 108 12.22 -2.83 7.16
CA ASP A 108 13.19 -1.76 7.33
C ASP A 108 13.65 -1.23 5.97
N THR A 109 14.36 -0.11 6.00
CA THR A 109 14.97 0.57 4.84
C THR A 109 16.50 0.47 4.83
N SER A 110 17.07 -0.31 5.74
CA SER A 110 18.53 -0.47 5.91
C SER A 110 19.13 -1.51 4.97
N HIS A 111 18.29 -2.40 4.43
CA HIS A 111 18.67 -3.38 3.43
C HIS A 111 18.36 -2.88 2.01
N GLY A 112 19.08 -3.41 1.02
CA GLY A 112 18.85 -3.09 -0.39
C GLY A 112 17.47 -3.51 -0.90
N THR A 113 17.05 -2.92 -2.02
CA THR A 113 15.70 -3.00 -2.59
C THR A 113 15.11 -4.41 -2.72
N ASP A 114 15.92 -5.45 -2.90
CA ASP A 114 15.45 -6.84 -3.11
C ASP A 114 15.65 -7.78 -1.92
N TYR A 115 16.09 -7.28 -0.77
CA TYR A 115 16.17 -8.09 0.43
C TYR A 115 14.78 -8.52 0.91
N TYR A 116 13.87 -7.55 1.03
CA TYR A 116 12.46 -7.78 1.26
C TYR A 116 11.68 -7.66 -0.05
N ASP A 117 10.65 -8.50 -0.19
CA ASP A 117 9.60 -8.29 -1.19
C ASP A 117 8.49 -7.40 -0.65
N GLY A 118 7.42 -7.17 -1.41
CA GLY A 118 6.40 -6.19 -1.02
C GLY A 118 5.64 -6.47 0.27
N LEU A 119 5.19 -5.40 0.95
CA LEU A 119 4.38 -5.51 2.17
C LEU A 119 2.98 -6.04 1.86
N LEU A 120 2.35 -5.52 0.79
CA LEU A 120 0.99 -5.88 0.37
C LEU A 120 0.90 -5.92 -1.16
N ASP A 121 0.88 -7.12 -1.73
CA ASP A 121 0.78 -7.31 -3.18
C ASP A 121 -0.56 -7.97 -3.57
N ILE A 122 -1.28 -7.34 -4.49
CA ILE A 122 -2.54 -7.79 -5.08
C ILE A 122 -2.26 -8.23 -6.52
N THR A 123 -2.39 -9.53 -6.78
CA THR A 123 -1.86 -10.13 -8.00
C THR A 123 -2.82 -11.18 -8.57
N HIS A 124 -2.51 -11.71 -9.75
CA HIS A 124 -3.23 -12.84 -10.37
C HIS A 124 -4.73 -12.58 -10.49
N GLY A 125 -5.08 -11.43 -11.04
CA GLY A 125 -6.47 -11.06 -11.27
C GLY A 125 -7.32 -10.83 -10.02
N SER A 126 -6.72 -10.74 -8.82
CA SER A 126 -7.44 -10.47 -7.57
C SER A 126 -8.26 -9.18 -7.69
N ASN A 127 -9.58 -9.31 -7.66
CA ASN A 127 -10.50 -8.27 -8.07
C ASN A 127 -11.37 -7.78 -6.90
N PHE A 128 -11.87 -6.55 -6.98
CA PHE A 128 -12.76 -5.94 -5.98
C PHE A 128 -12.15 -5.92 -4.56
N VAL A 129 -10.89 -5.49 -4.48
CA VAL A 129 -10.14 -5.43 -3.21
C VAL A 129 -10.21 -4.01 -2.65
N THR A 130 -10.46 -3.89 -1.34
CA THR A 130 -10.33 -2.62 -0.61
C THR A 130 -9.24 -2.72 0.44
N VAL A 131 -8.28 -1.78 0.38
CA VAL A 131 -7.20 -1.60 1.34
C VAL A 131 -7.48 -0.29 2.08
N SER A 132 -7.82 -0.36 3.37
CA SER A 132 -8.19 0.83 4.11
C SER A 132 -7.79 0.85 5.57
N TRP A 133 -7.52 2.07 6.06
CA TRP A 133 -7.13 2.34 7.45
C TRP A 133 -5.87 1.59 7.91
N ASN A 134 -4.96 1.30 6.98
CA ASN A 134 -3.69 0.65 7.27
C ASN A 134 -2.56 1.68 7.43
N ARG A 135 -1.50 1.28 8.14
CA ARG A 135 -0.20 1.95 8.12
C ARG A 135 0.79 1.05 7.41
N LEU A 136 1.33 1.49 6.28
CA LEU A 136 2.45 0.87 5.57
C LEU A 136 3.65 1.78 5.77
N HIS A 137 4.74 1.28 6.34
CA HIS A 137 5.87 2.14 6.66
C HIS A 137 7.23 1.45 6.65
N ASP A 138 8.27 2.29 6.54
CA ASP A 138 9.68 1.92 6.64
C ASP A 138 10.02 0.70 5.77
N HIS A 139 9.82 0.84 4.45
CA HIS A 139 9.98 -0.26 3.51
C HIS A 139 10.27 0.22 2.09
N VAL A 140 11.01 -0.57 1.30
CA VAL A 140 11.40 -0.15 -0.04
C VAL A 140 10.27 -0.35 -1.07
N LYS A 141 9.60 -1.50 -1.13
CA LYS A 141 8.60 -1.84 -2.15
C LYS A 141 7.21 -2.03 -1.54
N CYS A 142 6.48 -0.98 -1.16
CA CYS A 142 5.36 -1.13 -0.23
C CYS A 142 4.18 -1.95 -0.77
N SER A 143 3.59 -1.59 -1.91
CA SER A 143 2.41 -2.27 -2.42
C SER A 143 2.28 -2.31 -3.94
N LEU A 144 2.04 -3.50 -4.49
CA LEU A 144 1.88 -3.74 -5.91
C LEU A 144 0.46 -4.18 -6.27
N VAL A 145 -0.04 -3.71 -7.41
CA VAL A 145 -1.24 -4.23 -8.09
C VAL A 145 -0.84 -4.70 -9.48
N GLY A 146 -0.84 -6.02 -9.71
CA GLY A 146 -0.37 -6.65 -10.95
C GLY A 146 1.15 -6.87 -10.96
N HIS A 147 1.57 -8.14 -11.00
CA HIS A 147 2.94 -8.52 -10.67
C HIS A 147 3.95 -8.45 -11.84
N SER A 148 3.49 -8.60 -13.07
CA SER A 148 4.35 -8.70 -14.26
C SER A 148 3.75 -7.97 -15.45
N ASP A 149 4.59 -7.32 -16.26
CA ASP A 149 4.22 -6.67 -17.52
C ASP A 149 3.69 -7.68 -18.56
N SER A 150 4.01 -8.97 -18.40
CA SER A 150 3.57 -10.06 -19.28
C SER A 150 2.30 -10.78 -18.81
N ASN A 151 1.67 -10.35 -17.72
CA ASN A 151 0.49 -11.02 -17.15
C ASN A 151 -0.85 -10.45 -17.64
N SER A 152 -0.86 -9.76 -18.77
CA SER A 152 -2.05 -9.09 -19.30
C SER A 152 -3.22 -10.05 -19.52
N GLY A 153 -2.97 -11.30 -19.94
CA GLY A 153 -4.00 -12.30 -20.18
C GLY A 153 -4.82 -12.67 -18.95
N GLU A 154 -4.23 -12.58 -17.75
CA GLU A 154 -4.94 -12.85 -16.50
C GLU A 154 -5.51 -11.58 -15.86
N ASP A 155 -4.76 -10.47 -15.92
CA ASP A 155 -5.01 -9.25 -15.15
C ASP A 155 -5.92 -8.23 -15.87
N THR A 156 -5.98 -8.23 -17.20
CA THR A 156 -6.81 -7.28 -17.97
C THR A 156 -8.30 -7.45 -17.63
N GLY A 157 -8.97 -6.33 -17.33
CA GLY A 157 -10.40 -6.33 -16.92
C GLY A 157 -10.65 -6.75 -15.47
N LYS A 158 -9.58 -7.06 -14.71
CA LYS A 158 -9.61 -7.35 -13.27
C LYS A 158 -8.86 -6.27 -12.50
N LEU A 159 -8.35 -6.60 -11.30
CA LEU A 159 -7.57 -5.71 -10.44
C LEU A 159 -8.28 -4.37 -10.13
N LYS A 160 -9.60 -4.42 -9.92
CA LYS A 160 -10.40 -3.29 -9.42
C LYS A 160 -10.11 -3.14 -7.93
N VAL A 161 -9.17 -2.27 -7.61
CA VAL A 161 -8.66 -2.08 -6.25
C VAL A 161 -8.96 -0.67 -5.78
N THR A 162 -9.30 -0.54 -4.50
CA THR A 162 -9.51 0.73 -3.82
C THR A 162 -8.53 0.85 -2.65
N TYR A 163 -7.78 1.96 -2.58
CA TYR A 163 -6.97 2.34 -1.44
C TYR A 163 -7.57 3.59 -0.81
N HIS A 164 -7.99 3.51 0.46
CA HIS A 164 -8.41 4.72 1.16
C HIS A 164 -8.04 4.79 2.64
N HIS A 165 -7.80 6.00 3.12
CA HIS A 165 -7.51 6.25 4.54
C HIS A 165 -6.29 5.50 5.07
N ASN A 166 -5.34 5.14 4.20
CA ASN A 166 -4.08 4.53 4.60
C ASN A 166 -3.00 5.59 4.85
N VAL A 167 -2.00 5.22 5.66
CA VAL A 167 -0.75 5.95 5.81
C VAL A 167 0.34 5.19 5.06
N PHE A 168 1.04 5.85 4.14
CA PHE A 168 2.27 5.39 3.52
C PHE A 168 3.42 6.28 4.01
N SER A 169 4.24 5.77 4.93
CA SER A 169 5.28 6.56 5.60
C SER A 169 6.67 5.95 5.39
N ASN A 170 7.60 6.70 4.80
CA ASN A 170 8.94 6.19 4.44
C ASN A 170 8.87 4.91 3.58
N CYS A 171 7.89 4.87 2.68
CA CYS A 171 7.78 3.87 1.63
C CYS A 171 8.43 4.41 0.35
N PHE A 172 9.47 3.75 -0.16
CA PHE A 172 10.26 4.34 -1.24
C PHE A 172 9.64 4.12 -2.62
N GLN A 173 9.11 2.93 -2.88
CA GLN A 173 8.55 2.55 -4.17
C GLN A 173 7.26 1.79 -3.99
N ARG A 174 6.46 1.75 -5.06
CA ARG A 174 5.19 1.03 -5.16
C ARG A 174 4.19 1.52 -4.10
N ASN A 175 3.64 2.73 -4.26
CA ASN A 175 2.74 3.35 -3.27
C ASN A 175 1.30 3.69 -3.76
N PRO A 176 0.50 2.74 -4.30
CA PRO A 176 0.89 1.49 -4.92
C PRO A 176 1.46 1.72 -6.32
N ARG A 177 2.12 0.70 -6.90
CA ARG A 177 2.36 0.64 -8.35
C ARG A 177 1.32 -0.26 -9.00
N VAL A 178 0.64 0.23 -10.03
CA VAL A 178 -0.52 -0.42 -10.65
C VAL A 178 -0.24 -0.80 -12.09
N ARG A 179 -0.61 -2.03 -12.46
CA ARG A 179 -0.66 -2.57 -13.82
C ARG A 179 -2.05 -3.08 -14.17
N PHE A 180 -2.48 -2.86 -15.41
CA PHE A 180 -3.71 -3.35 -16.06
C PHE A 180 -5.06 -2.99 -15.40
N GLY A 181 -5.12 -2.80 -14.09
CA GLY A 181 -6.34 -2.44 -13.36
C GLY A 181 -6.87 -1.11 -13.83
N ASN A 182 -8.13 -1.09 -14.28
CA ASN A 182 -8.83 0.11 -14.69
C ASN A 182 -10.35 -0.08 -14.45
N PRO A 183 -10.96 0.67 -13.52
CA PRO A 183 -10.34 1.69 -12.67
C PRO A 183 -9.69 1.10 -11.40
N VAL A 184 -8.62 1.75 -10.94
CA VAL A 184 -8.12 1.69 -9.55
C VAL A 184 -8.33 3.04 -8.91
N HIS A 185 -8.81 3.06 -7.67
CA HIS A 185 -9.16 4.29 -6.95
C HIS A 185 -8.27 4.44 -5.72
N VAL A 186 -7.52 5.54 -5.66
CA VAL A 186 -6.62 5.86 -4.55
C VAL A 186 -7.06 7.19 -3.97
N PHE A 187 -7.77 7.16 -2.83
CA PHE A 187 -8.35 8.37 -2.27
C PHE A 187 -8.19 8.53 -0.76
N ASN A 188 -8.08 9.78 -0.29
CA ASN A 188 -7.89 10.12 1.12
C ASN A 188 -6.79 9.32 1.84
N ASN A 189 -5.69 9.01 1.16
CA ASN A 189 -4.49 8.44 1.80
C ASN A 189 -3.51 9.56 2.17
N TYR A 190 -2.68 9.30 3.18
CA TYR A 190 -1.58 10.17 3.57
C TYR A 190 -0.24 9.55 3.17
N TYR A 191 0.53 10.27 2.36
CA TYR A 191 1.86 9.89 1.89
C TYR A 191 2.90 10.82 2.48
N VAL A 192 3.94 10.25 3.10
CA VAL A 192 5.07 11.03 3.62
C VAL A 192 6.38 10.27 3.50
N ASN A 193 7.45 10.90 3.00
CA ASN A 193 8.78 10.29 2.98
C ASN A 193 9.87 11.25 3.46
N THR A 194 10.23 11.12 4.72
CA THR A 194 11.32 11.90 5.33
C THR A 194 12.67 11.19 5.25
N ALA A 195 12.68 9.87 5.07
CA ALA A 195 13.88 9.06 5.15
C ALA A 195 14.71 9.08 3.85
N ASN A 196 14.05 9.08 2.68
CA ASN A 196 14.74 9.15 1.39
C ASN A 196 13.84 9.77 0.30
N PRO A 197 13.57 11.09 0.37
CA PRO A 197 12.63 11.75 -0.53
C PRO A 197 13.08 11.73 -1.99
N SER A 198 14.39 11.75 -2.27
CA SER A 198 14.94 11.77 -3.64
C SER A 198 14.86 10.41 -4.33
N TYR A 199 14.81 9.32 -3.57
CA TYR A 199 14.61 7.96 -4.08
C TYR A 199 13.21 7.46 -3.71
N SER A 200 12.18 8.24 -4.03
CA SER A 200 10.82 7.78 -3.83
C SER A 200 9.78 8.39 -4.73
N TYR A 201 8.71 7.63 -4.95
CA TYR A 201 7.51 8.07 -5.65
C TYR A 201 6.23 7.59 -4.95
N GLY A 202 5.13 8.28 -5.19
CA GLY A 202 3.81 7.96 -4.65
C GLY A 202 3.09 6.95 -5.51
N VAL A 203 1.92 7.33 -6.02
CA VAL A 203 1.09 6.41 -6.80
C VAL A 203 1.69 6.26 -8.19
N ALA A 204 2.00 5.03 -8.61
CA ALA A 204 2.55 4.76 -9.93
C ALA A 204 1.59 3.98 -10.84
N THR A 205 1.56 4.32 -12.13
CA THR A 205 0.71 3.65 -13.13
C THR A 205 1.55 3.13 -14.30
N THR A 206 1.28 1.90 -14.71
CA THR A 206 1.99 1.19 -15.79
C THR A 206 1.03 0.27 -16.55
N CYS A 207 1.45 -0.23 -17.70
CA CYS A 207 0.77 -1.26 -18.48
C CYS A 207 -0.73 -0.95 -18.71
N ASN A 208 -1.03 0.25 -19.23
CA ASN A 208 -2.40 0.72 -19.51
C ASN A 208 -3.38 0.67 -18.33
N ALA A 209 -2.89 0.60 -17.08
CA ALA A 209 -3.74 0.79 -15.91
C ALA A 209 -4.45 2.15 -15.96
N GLY A 210 -5.57 2.29 -15.26
CA GLY A 210 -6.25 3.57 -15.08
C GLY A 210 -6.43 3.85 -13.60
N VAL A 211 -5.70 4.83 -13.07
CA VAL A 211 -5.68 5.14 -11.64
C VAL A 211 -6.23 6.54 -11.37
N LEU A 212 -7.31 6.64 -10.60
CA LEU A 212 -7.80 7.90 -10.06
C LEU A 212 -7.15 8.17 -8.70
N VAL A 213 -6.38 9.25 -8.61
CA VAL A 213 -5.72 9.72 -7.39
C VAL A 213 -6.46 10.95 -6.88
N GLU A 214 -7.34 10.76 -5.90
CA GLU A 214 -8.28 11.80 -5.45
C GLU A 214 -8.18 12.14 -3.97
N GLY A 215 -8.12 13.43 -3.63
CA GLY A 215 -8.32 13.83 -2.23
C GLY A 215 -7.23 13.34 -1.27
N ASN A 216 -6.04 12.96 -1.76
CA ASN A 216 -4.93 12.48 -0.93
C ASN A 216 -4.09 13.65 -0.40
N TYR A 217 -3.33 13.39 0.66
CA TYR A 217 -2.37 14.34 1.24
C TYR A 217 -0.95 13.81 1.01
N PHE A 218 -0.14 14.53 0.23
CA PHE A 218 1.26 14.22 -0.04
C PHE A 218 2.17 15.23 0.64
N GLU A 219 3.06 14.75 1.50
CA GLU A 219 3.99 15.58 2.26
C GLU A 219 5.43 15.09 2.06
N ILE A 220 6.34 15.97 1.65
CA ILE A 220 7.75 15.60 1.42
C ILE A 220 7.82 14.42 0.43
N MET A 221 7.15 14.59 -0.72
CA MET A 221 7.10 13.58 -1.77
C MET A 221 7.57 14.19 -3.09
N THR A 222 8.82 13.91 -3.48
CA THR A 222 9.44 14.50 -4.68
C THR A 222 8.69 14.13 -5.95
N ASP A 223 8.11 12.93 -6.00
CA ASP A 223 7.32 12.45 -7.13
C ASP A 223 5.97 11.88 -6.66
N PRO A 224 4.94 12.74 -6.43
CA PRO A 224 3.68 12.31 -5.82
C PRO A 224 2.90 11.29 -6.66
N THR A 225 2.95 11.42 -7.98
CA THR A 225 2.28 10.53 -8.94
C THR A 225 3.22 10.28 -10.11
N HIS A 226 3.42 9.01 -10.46
CA HIS A 226 4.44 8.56 -11.39
C HIS A 226 3.81 7.78 -12.57
N VAL A 227 4.00 8.27 -13.80
CA VAL A 227 3.46 7.63 -15.02
C VAL A 227 4.60 6.89 -15.72
N GLY A 228 4.53 5.56 -15.71
CA GLY A 228 5.64 4.68 -16.13
C GLY A 228 6.38 4.12 -14.92
N GLU A 229 7.39 3.29 -15.18
CA GLU A 229 8.42 2.85 -14.22
C GLU A 229 9.39 1.93 -14.99
N GLY A 230 10.69 2.22 -14.95
CA GLY A 230 11.70 1.47 -15.70
C GLY A 230 11.34 1.30 -17.18
N SER A 231 11.39 0.05 -17.67
CA SER A 231 11.00 -0.31 -19.05
C SER A 231 9.52 -0.68 -19.20
N SER A 232 8.71 -0.58 -18.14
CA SER A 232 7.29 -0.92 -18.23
C SER A 232 6.56 0.09 -19.11
N PRO A 233 5.65 -0.35 -20.00
CA PRO A 233 4.76 0.56 -20.72
C PRO A 233 4.03 1.49 -19.74
N THR A 234 3.74 2.71 -20.17
CA THR A 234 3.01 3.68 -19.33
C THR A 234 1.59 3.22 -19.05
N GLY A 235 1.03 3.72 -17.95
CA GLY A 235 -0.41 3.64 -17.67
C GLY A 235 -1.08 5.01 -17.80
N ASN A 236 -2.33 5.09 -17.38
CA ASN A 236 -3.13 6.30 -17.26
C ASN A 236 -3.32 6.64 -15.78
N LEU A 237 -3.30 7.93 -15.48
CA LEU A 237 -3.50 8.45 -14.13
C LEU A 237 -4.15 9.82 -14.21
N VAL A 238 -5.30 9.95 -13.55
CA VAL A 238 -5.97 11.24 -13.34
C VAL A 238 -5.85 11.58 -11.87
N GLN A 239 -5.44 12.80 -11.57
CA GLN A 239 -5.39 13.32 -10.21
C GLN A 239 -6.43 14.44 -10.05
N ARG A 240 -7.05 14.54 -8.87
CA ARG A 240 -7.87 15.70 -8.50
C ARG A 240 -7.94 15.92 -6.99
N ASN A 241 -8.14 17.17 -6.58
CA ASN A 241 -8.39 17.55 -5.18
C ASN A 241 -7.34 17.09 -4.16
N ASN A 242 -6.10 16.81 -4.59
CA ASN A 242 -5.02 16.41 -3.69
C ASN A 242 -4.35 17.64 -3.03
N VAL A 243 -3.76 17.44 -1.86
CA VAL A 243 -2.89 18.42 -1.19
C VAL A 243 -1.44 17.99 -1.34
N PHE A 244 -0.57 18.92 -1.73
CA PHE A 244 0.87 18.72 -1.88
C PHE A 244 1.62 19.72 -0.99
N VAL A 245 2.34 19.22 0.03
CA VAL A 245 3.14 20.03 0.96
C VAL A 245 4.59 19.63 0.83
N ASN A 246 5.48 20.55 0.48
CA ASN A 246 6.91 20.26 0.25
C ASN A 246 7.12 19.07 -0.71
N SER A 247 6.25 18.97 -1.72
CA SER A 247 6.21 17.86 -2.67
C SER A 247 6.44 18.38 -4.09
N GLY A 248 6.86 17.51 -5.00
CA GLY A 248 7.03 17.86 -6.41
C GLY A 248 5.70 17.99 -7.16
N THR A 249 5.81 18.27 -8.46
CA THR A 249 4.65 18.39 -9.34
C THR A 249 4.08 17.00 -9.66
N PRO A 250 2.77 16.75 -9.47
CA PRO A 250 2.17 15.47 -9.82
C PRO A 250 2.14 15.27 -11.34
N GLN A 251 2.42 14.06 -11.80
CA GLN A 251 2.20 13.66 -13.19
C GLN A 251 0.74 13.22 -13.40
N THR A 252 0.24 13.38 -14.63
CA THR A 252 -1.08 12.88 -15.06
C THR A 252 -0.98 12.44 -16.52
N ALA A 253 -1.77 11.44 -16.92
CA ALA A 253 -1.78 10.94 -18.29
C ALA A 253 -3.11 10.25 -18.63
N GLY A 254 -3.58 10.47 -19.86
CA GLY A 254 -4.72 9.78 -20.44
C GLY A 254 -6.03 9.96 -19.68
N SER A 255 -6.84 8.90 -19.64
CA SER A 255 -8.14 8.86 -18.96
C SER A 255 -8.28 7.61 -18.11
N VAL A 256 -9.18 7.68 -17.12
CA VAL A 256 -9.48 6.58 -16.19
C VAL A 256 -10.96 6.27 -16.29
N ALA A 257 -11.31 4.98 -16.26
CA ALA A 257 -12.71 4.56 -16.26
C ALA A 257 -13.45 5.13 -15.03
N ALA A 258 -14.76 5.32 -15.14
CA ALA A 258 -15.56 5.83 -14.04
C ALA A 258 -15.52 4.87 -12.83
N ILE A 259 -15.42 5.43 -11.62
CA ILE A 259 -15.49 4.65 -10.38
C ILE A 259 -16.92 4.09 -10.23
N PRO A 260 -17.12 2.76 -10.19
CA PRO A 260 -18.44 2.15 -10.34
C PRO A 260 -19.19 2.00 -9.01
N TYR A 261 -18.88 2.82 -8.00
CA TYR A 261 -19.50 2.78 -6.68
C TYR A 261 -19.64 4.18 -6.11
N ALA A 262 -20.63 4.37 -5.22
CA ALA A 262 -20.80 5.61 -4.49
C ALA A 262 -19.72 5.74 -3.40
N TYR A 263 -19.21 6.95 -3.20
CA TYR A 263 -18.31 7.30 -2.12
C TYR A 263 -18.41 8.79 -1.81
N THR A 264 -17.92 9.19 -0.66
CA THR A 264 -17.68 10.59 -0.31
C THR A 264 -16.23 10.71 0.09
N ALA A 265 -15.49 11.55 -0.63
CA ALA A 265 -14.11 11.85 -0.28
C ALA A 265 -14.08 12.94 0.80
N ASP A 266 -13.28 12.73 1.84
CA ASP A 266 -12.96 13.76 2.82
C ASP A 266 -12.18 14.90 2.13
N ALA A 267 -12.24 16.09 2.73
CA ALA A 267 -11.38 17.18 2.31
C ALA A 267 -9.91 16.77 2.47
N ALA A 268 -9.12 16.88 1.40
CA ALA A 268 -7.71 16.45 1.44
C ALA A 268 -6.92 17.11 2.58
N SER A 269 -7.22 18.36 2.93
CA SER A 269 -6.58 19.09 4.03
C SER A 269 -6.76 18.45 5.42
N THR A 270 -7.83 17.67 5.64
CA THR A 270 -8.07 16.97 6.91
C THR A 270 -7.52 15.55 6.92
N VAL A 271 -7.13 14.99 5.76
CA VAL A 271 -6.73 13.59 5.64
C VAL A 271 -5.58 13.25 6.57
N LYS A 272 -4.50 14.05 6.61
CA LYS A 272 -3.33 13.79 7.47
C LYS A 272 -3.73 13.57 8.93
N SER A 273 -4.56 14.43 9.50
CA SER A 273 -5.00 14.29 10.90
C SER A 273 -5.96 13.11 11.07
N THR A 274 -6.95 12.96 10.18
CA THR A 274 -7.93 11.87 10.21
C THR A 274 -7.26 10.50 10.17
N VAL A 275 -6.40 10.24 9.18
CA VAL A 275 -5.81 8.92 8.98
C VAL A 275 -4.72 8.63 10.01
N THR A 276 -3.97 9.63 10.46
CA THR A 276 -3.00 9.42 11.55
C THR A 276 -3.71 9.01 12.84
N ALA A 277 -4.88 9.57 13.12
CA ALA A 277 -5.66 9.21 14.30
C ALA A 277 -6.29 7.81 14.20
N GLY A 278 -6.81 7.45 13.02
CA GLY A 278 -7.64 6.26 12.83
C GLY A 278 -6.96 5.03 12.20
N ALA A 279 -5.84 5.18 11.50
CA ALA A 279 -5.19 4.06 10.82
C ALA A 279 -4.27 3.26 11.76
N GLY A 280 -4.20 1.95 11.54
CA GLY A 280 -3.37 1.01 12.31
C GLY A 280 -4.15 0.15 13.30
N THR A 281 -3.41 -0.67 14.05
CA THR A 281 -3.98 -1.66 14.97
C THR A 281 -4.59 -1.01 16.22
N GLY A 282 -5.51 -1.72 16.89
CA GLY A 282 -6.13 -1.26 18.15
C GLY A 282 -7.10 -0.07 18.01
N LYS A 283 -7.52 0.25 16.78
CA LYS A 283 -8.43 1.38 16.49
C LYS A 283 -9.90 0.99 16.36
N ILE A 284 -10.17 -0.32 16.31
CA ILE A 284 -11.52 -0.87 16.37
C ILE A 284 -11.61 -1.78 17.60
N SER A 285 -12.62 -1.57 18.43
CA SER A 285 -13.05 -2.56 19.41
C SER A 285 -14.08 -3.46 18.72
N GLY A 286 -13.84 -4.77 18.73
CA GLY A 286 -14.84 -5.78 18.38
C GLY A 286 -15.93 -5.87 19.43
#